data_AF-A0A285M9N4-F1
#
_entry.id   AF-A0A285M9N4-F1
#
_cell.length_a   1.000
_cell.length_b   1.000
_cell.length_c   1.000
_cell.angle_alpha   90.00
_cell.angle_beta   90.00
_cell.angle_gamma   90.00
#
_symmetry.space_group_name_H-M   'P 1'
#
loop_
_entity.id
_entity.type
_entity.pdbx_description
1 polymer ?
#
loop_
_entity_poly.entity_id
_entity_poly.type
_entity_poly.pdbx_seq_one_letter_code
_entity_poly.pdbx_strand_id
1 'polypeptide(L)' 'MEEGDFYLSEEGYKVFTKQYHLKRGYCCESGCRHCPYGYDKKTNSKR' A
#
# COMPACT_ATOMS: atom_id res chain seq x y z
N MET A 1 1.32 6.16 13.39
CA MET A 1 1.87 6.40 12.04
C MET A 1 3.26 6.93 12.27
N GLU A 2 4.28 6.18 11.89
CA GLU A 2 5.68 6.59 12.04
C GLU A 2 6.14 7.32 10.78
N GLU A 3 7.21 8.08 10.91
CA GLU A 3 7.91 8.69 9.77
C GLU A 3 8.36 7.60 8.79
N GLY A 4 7.83 7.63 7.56
CA GLY A 4 8.13 6.67 6.48
C GLY A 4 6.99 5.73 6.05
N ASP A 5 5.90 5.68 6.80
CA ASP A 5 4.71 4.89 6.43
C ASP A 5 3.97 5.46 5.21
N PHE A 6 4.02 6.77 5.02
CA PHE A 6 3.48 7.45 3.85
C PHE A 6 4.33 8.67 3.51
N TYR A 7 4.29 9.10 2.27
CA TYR A 7 4.84 10.38 1.81
C TYR A 7 3.73 11.26 1.26
N LEU A 8 3.96 12.57 1.26
CA LEU A 8 3.06 13.51 0.60
C LEU A 8 3.50 13.65 -0.86
N SER A 9 2.57 13.37 -1.79
CA SER A 9 2.76 13.71 -3.19
C SER A 9 2.77 15.23 -3.36
N GLU A 10 3.32 15.71 -4.48
CA GLU A 10 3.37 17.14 -4.84
C GLU A 10 1.97 17.77 -4.92
N GLU A 11 0.95 16.94 -5.21
CA GLU A 11 -0.47 17.33 -5.21
C GLU A 11 -1.11 17.33 -3.80
N GLY A 12 -0.36 17.04 -2.74
CA GLY A 12 -0.84 17.03 -1.35
C GLY A 12 -1.51 15.71 -0.90
N TYR A 13 -1.48 14.67 -1.73
CA TYR A 13 -2.04 13.37 -1.37
C TYR A 13 -1.08 12.54 -0.50
N LYS A 14 -1.62 11.85 0.51
CA LYS A 14 -0.87 10.87 1.30
C LYS A 14 -0.74 9.56 0.52
N VAL A 15 0.46 9.25 0.08
CA VAL A 15 0.79 7.99 -0.61
C VAL A 15 1.42 7.03 0.38
N PHE A 16 0.71 5.94 0.68
CA PHE A 16 1.20 4.90 1.57
C PHE A 16 2.30 4.06 0.91
N THR A 17 3.36 3.81 1.67
CA THR A 17 4.50 3.03 1.22
C THR A 17 4.29 1.54 1.49
N LYS A 18 5.16 0.71 0.92
CA LYS A 18 5.21 -0.73 1.20
C LYS A 18 5.36 -1.01 2.70
N GLN A 19 6.09 -0.16 3.43
CA GLN A 19 6.34 -0.30 4.87
C GLN A 19 5.04 -0.25 5.68
N TYR A 20 4.18 0.73 5.39
CA TYR A 20 2.87 0.82 6.03
C TYR A 20 2.01 -0.41 5.78
N HIS A 21 2.02 -0.90 4.54
CA HIS A 21 1.28 -2.11 4.19
C HIS A 21 1.84 -3.37 4.88
N LEU A 22 3.17 -3.45 5.11
CA LEU A 22 3.79 -4.52 5.89
C LEU A 22 3.42 -4.43 7.38
N LYS A 23 3.48 -3.23 7.98
CA LYS A 23 3.07 -3.01 9.38
C LYS A 23 1.59 -3.34 9.61
N ARG A 24 0.73 -3.08 8.62
CA ARG A 24 -0.69 -3.45 8.68
C ARG A 24 -0.89 -4.96 8.84
N GLY A 25 0.04 -5.79 8.37
CA GLY A 25 0.05 -7.23 8.57
C GLY A 25 -0.96 -8.01 7.72
N TYR A 26 -1.79 -7.35 6.92
CA TYR A 26 -2.70 -8.01 5.98
C TYR A 26 -2.92 -7.21 4.69
N CYS A 27 -3.24 -7.94 3.61
CA CYS A 27 -3.64 -7.34 2.35
C CYS A 27 -5.09 -6.88 2.39
N CYS A 28 -5.34 -5.61 2.09
CA CYS A 28 -6.67 -4.99 2.12
C CYS A 28 -7.44 -5.03 0.80
N GLU A 29 -6.92 -5.75 -0.20
CA GLU A 29 -7.61 -6.01 -1.49
C GLU A 29 -8.02 -4.74 -2.25
N SER A 30 -7.41 -3.60 -1.92
CA SER A 30 -7.72 -2.31 -2.53
C SER A 30 -6.97 -2.05 -3.84
N GLY A 31 -6.05 -2.94 -4.24
CA GLY A 31 -5.22 -2.75 -5.44
C GLY A 31 -4.13 -1.70 -5.27
N CYS A 32 -3.53 -1.61 -4.08
CA CYS A 32 -2.49 -0.62 -3.78
C CYS A 32 -1.27 -0.80 -4.69
N ARG A 33 -0.75 0.29 -5.25
CA ARG A 33 0.40 0.27 -6.16
C ARG A 33 1.68 -0.25 -5.51
N HIS A 34 1.84 -0.04 -4.19
CA HIS A 34 2.96 -0.51 -3.39
C HIS A 34 2.61 -1.73 -2.52
N CYS A 35 1.63 -2.54 -2.94
CA CYS A 35 1.20 -3.71 -2.18
C CYS A 35 2.36 -4.72 -2.04
N PRO A 36 2.83 -5.01 -0.80
CA PRO A 36 3.85 -6.04 -0.58
C PRO A 36 3.35 -7.44 -0.92
N TYR A 37 2.03 -7.66 -0.89
CA TYR A 37 1.38 -8.95 -1.14
C TYR A 37 1.09 -9.23 -2.62
N GLY A 38 1.49 -8.32 -3.52
CA GLY A 38 1.29 -8.49 -4.96
C GLY A 38 -0.17 -8.68 -5.36
N TYR A 39 -1.10 -7.98 -4.69
CA TYR A 39 -2.52 -8.12 -4.98
C TYR A 39 -2.90 -7.43 -6.29
N ASP A 40 -3.44 -8.22 -7.22
CA ASP A 40 -3.94 -7.76 -8.50
C ASP A 40 -5.45 -7.58 -8.46
N LYS A 41 -5.92 -6.32 -8.47
CA LYS A 41 -7.36 -5.99 -8.48
C LYS A 41 -8.09 -6.56 -9.71
N LYS A 42 -7.37 -6.78 -10.83
CA LYS A 42 -7.95 -7.31 -12.07
C LYS A 42 -8.31 -8.79 -11.97
N THR A 43 -7.49 -9.58 -11.26
CA THR A 43 -7.66 -11.03 -11.13
C THR A 43 -8.16 -11.44 -9.75
N ASN A 44 -8.22 -10.50 -8.80
CA ASN A 44 -8.52 -10.73 -7.39
C ASN A 44 -7.60 -11.80 -6.75
N SER A 45 -6.34 -11.84 -7.21
CA SER A 45 -5.35 -12.80 -6.72
C SER A 45 -4.27 -12.11 -5.89
N LYS A 46 -3.79 -12.79 -4.85
CA LYS A 46 -2.61 -12.42 -4.04
C LYS A 46 -1.51 -13.43 -4.36
N ARG A 47 -0.26 -12.98 -4.43
CA ARG A 47 0.88 -13.81 -4.85
C ARG A 47 1.65 -14.39 -3.67
#